data_AF-A0A6A8LTW7-F1
#
_entry.id   AF-A0A6A8LTW7-F1
#
_cell.length_a   1.000
_cell.length_b   1.000
_cell.length_c   1.000
_cell.angle_alpha   90.00
_cell.angle_beta   90.00
_cell.angle_gamma   90.00
#
_symmetry.space_group_name_H-M   'P 1'
#
loop_
_entity.id
_entity.type
_entity.pdbx_description
1 polymer ?
#
loop_
_entity_poly.entity_id
_entity_poly.type
_entity_poly.pdbx_seq_one_letter_code
_entity_poly.pdbx_strand_id
1 'polypeptide(L)' 'KKGESGNLFKILNKKPSDIIAIFGPEGGISPKEIEFLEANSFILAGLGPRIMRAETAPLYFLASLSFALELS' A
#
# COMPACT_ATOMS: atom_id res chain seq x y z
N LYS A 1 13.64 7.56 -6.27
CA LYS A 1 12.77 8.17 -5.23
C LYS A 1 13.11 7.55 -3.89
N LYS A 2 13.79 8.27 -2.99
CA LYS A 2 14.41 7.74 -1.75
C LYS A 2 13.46 7.67 -0.53
N GLY A 3 12.16 7.91 -0.70
CA GLY A 3 11.19 8.01 0.40
C GLY A 3 10.07 6.96 0.42
N GLU A 4 9.91 6.15 -0.64
CA GLU A 4 8.85 5.12 -0.70
C GLU A 4 9.19 3.85 0.10
N SER A 5 10.47 3.69 0.49
CA SER A 5 10.86 2.77 1.55
C SER A 5 10.26 3.25 2.87
N GLY A 6 9.03 2.81 3.14
CA GLY A 6 8.61 2.46 4.48
C GLY A 6 7.31 3.06 4.99
N ASN A 7 6.45 3.70 4.21
CA ASN A 7 5.13 4.10 4.76
C ASN A 7 4.33 2.86 5.17
N LEU A 8 4.27 1.84 4.31
CA LEU A 8 3.65 0.57 4.67
C LEU A 8 4.32 -0.05 5.91
N PHE A 9 5.65 -0.16 5.90
CA PHE A 9 6.40 -0.73 7.04
C PHE A 9 6.16 0.04 8.35
N LYS A 10 6.14 1.38 8.32
CA LYS A 10 5.83 2.23 9.49
C LYS A 10 4.40 2.01 9.99
N ILE A 11 3.44 1.84 9.08
CA ILE A 11 2.04 1.56 9.44
C ILE A 11 1.96 0.17 10.10
N LEU A 12 2.55 -0.86 9.50
CA LEU A 12 2.51 -2.23 10.02
C LEU A 12 3.22 -2.37 11.38
N ASN A 13 4.31 -1.65 11.61
CA ASN A 13 4.99 -1.62 12.92
C ASN A 13 4.11 -1.08 14.05
N LYS A 14 3.06 -0.30 13.75
CA LYS A 14 2.08 0.15 14.75
C LYS A 14 1.06 -0.94 15.12
N LYS A 15 1.10 -2.10 14.45
CA LYS A 15 0.17 -3.23 14.64
C LYS A 15 -1.29 -2.79 14.58
N PRO A 16 -1.75 -2.23 13.45
CA PRO A 16 -3.15 -1.83 13.30
C PRO A 16 -4.07 -3.05 13.41
N SER A 17 -5.26 -2.86 13.98
CA SER A 17 -6.30 -3.89 14.02
C SER A 17 -6.92 -4.15 12.65
N ASP A 18 -7.02 -3.09 11.84
CA ASP A 18 -7.72 -3.09 10.56
C ASP A 18 -6.91 -2.29 9.53
N ILE A 19 -6.92 -2.74 8.27
CA ILE A 19 -6.24 -2.08 7.17
C ILE A 19 -7.16 -2.02 5.95
N ILE A 20 -7.30 -0.82 5.38
CA ILE A 20 -7.94 -0.61 4.08
C ILE A 20 -6.84 -0.19 3.10
N ALA A 21 -6.72 -0.92 2.00
CA ALA A 21 -5.81 -0.60 0.90
C ALA A 21 -6.59 -0.47 -0.40
N ILE A 22 -6.27 0.57 -1.18
CA ILE A 22 -6.89 0.84 -2.48
C ILE A 22 -5.86 0.60 -3.57
N PHE A 23 -6.26 -0.17 -4.58
CA PHE A 23 -5.45 -0.45 -5.76
C PHE A 23 -6.18 0.08 -6.99
N GLY A 24 -5.49 0.86 -7.81
CA GLY A 24 -6.03 1.37 -9.06
C GLY A 24 -6.02 0.32 -10.18
N PRO A 25 -6.73 0.57 -11.29
CA PRO A 25 -6.67 -0.25 -12.50
C PRO A 25 -5.29 -0.15 -13.19
N GLU A 26 -5.08 -0.87 -14.29
CA GLU A 26 -3.86 -0.79 -15.15
C GLU A 26 -3.45 0.64 -15.53
N GLY A 27 -4.41 1.56 -15.66
CA GLY A 27 -4.17 2.98 -15.95
C GLY A 27 -3.67 3.80 -14.75
N GLY A 28 -3.58 3.19 -13.56
CA GLY A 28 -3.26 3.84 -12.30
C GLY A 28 -4.45 4.58 -11.68
N ILE A 29 -4.18 5.26 -10.57
CA ILE A 29 -5.10 6.17 -9.88
C ILE A 29 -4.79 7.58 -10.38
N SER A 30 -5.81 8.34 -10.78
CA SER A 30 -5.62 9.70 -11.28
C SER A 30 -5.13 10.65 -10.18
N PRO A 31 -4.46 11.76 -10.52
CA PRO A 31 -4.00 12.73 -9.52
C PRO A 31 -5.13 13.27 -8.62
N LYS A 32 -6.33 13.50 -9.18
CA LYS A 32 -7.50 13.97 -8.42
C LYS A 32 -8.00 12.94 -7.41
N GLU A 33 -7.99 11.66 -7.77
CA GLU A 33 -8.35 10.58 -6.85
C GLU A 33 -7.31 10.43 -5.74
N ILE A 34 -6.01 10.60 -6.05
CA ILE A 34 -4.95 10.62 -5.03
C ILE A 34 -5.17 11.76 -4.04
N GLU A 35 -5.40 12.99 -4.53
CA GLU A 35 -5.68 14.16 -3.68
C GLU A 35 -6.91 13.94 -2.80
N PHE A 36 -7.98 13.37 -3.35
CA PHE A 36 -9.19 13.01 -2.60
C PHE A 36 -8.88 11.98 -1.50
N LEU A 37 -8.09 10.95 -1.79
CA LEU A 37 -7.73 9.91 -0.83
C LEU A 37 -6.85 10.48 0.29
N GLU A 38 -5.83 11.28 -0.04
CA GLU A 38 -4.97 11.94 0.94
C GLU A 38 -5.77 12.89 1.85
N ALA A 39 -6.74 13.64 1.31
CA ALA A 39 -7.67 14.46 2.08
C ALA A 39 -8.56 13.63 3.04
N ASN A 40 -8.78 12.35 2.73
CA ASN A 40 -9.52 11.39 3.56
C ASN A 40 -8.58 10.49 4.38
N SER A 41 -7.37 10.97 4.72
CA SER A 41 -6.40 10.30 5.60
C SER A 41 -5.80 9.00 5.04
N PHE A 42 -5.92 8.73 3.75
CA PHE A 42 -5.14 7.67 3.12
C PHE A 42 -3.67 8.08 2.99
N ILE A 43 -2.78 7.11 3.09
CA ILE A 43 -1.34 7.33 3.02
C ILE A 43 -0.80 6.60 1.80
N LEU A 44 -0.05 7.30 0.95
CA LEU A 44 0.63 6.66 -0.18
C LEU A 44 1.69 5.68 0.33
N ALA A 45 1.62 4.45 -0.17
CA ALA A 45 2.47 3.35 0.25
C ALA A 45 2.96 2.54 -0.96
N GLY A 46 4.25 2.19 -0.96
CA GLY A 46 4.85 1.31 -1.97
C GLY A 46 4.97 -0.14 -1.47
N LEU A 47 4.93 -1.09 -2.40
CA LEU A 47 5.13 -2.53 -2.15
C LEU A 47 6.58 -2.99 -2.39
N GLY A 48 7.53 -2.05 -2.38
CA GLY A 48 8.94 -2.28 -2.69
C GLY A 48 9.37 -1.61 -4.00
N PRO A 49 10.54 -1.97 -4.54
CA PRO A 49 11.18 -1.24 -5.64
C PRO A 49 10.60 -1.56 -7.03
N ARG A 50 9.77 -2.58 -7.16
CA ARG A 50 9.20 -3.03 -8.43
C ARG A 50 7.78 -2.50 -8.58
N ILE A 51 7.49 -1.87 -9.71
CA ILE A 51 6.12 -1.51 -10.09
C ILE A 51 5.36 -2.81 -10.36
N MET A 52 4.30 -3.05 -9.59
CA MET A 52 3.44 -4.21 -9.77
C MET A 52 2.28 -3.88 -10.72
N ARG A 53 1.79 -4.90 -11.43
CA ARG A 53 0.56 -4.82 -12.24
C ARG A 53 -0.67 -4.83 -11.34
N ALA A 54 -1.81 -4.34 -11.83
CA ALA A 54 -2.97 -4.07 -10.98
C ALA A 54 -3.51 -5.34 -10.32
N GLU A 55 -3.46 -6.49 -11.01
CA GLU A 55 -3.94 -7.77 -10.47
C GLU A 55 -2.95 -8.41 -9.49
N THR A 56 -1.66 -8.09 -9.62
CA THR A 56 -0.60 -8.67 -8.78
C THR A 56 -0.44 -7.91 -7.47
N ALA A 57 -0.63 -6.58 -7.49
CA ALA A 57 -0.38 -5.73 -6.33
C ALA A 57 -1.24 -6.11 -5.09
N PRO A 58 -2.56 -6.38 -5.20
CA PRO A 58 -3.38 -6.78 -4.07
C PRO A 58 -2.95 -8.13 -3.48
N LEU A 59 -2.65 -9.11 -4.32
CA LEU A 59 -2.23 -10.45 -3.88
C LEU A 59 -0.88 -10.39 -3.16
N TYR A 60 0.08 -9.65 -3.72
CA TYR A 60 1.37 -9.45 -3.08
C TYR A 60 1.25 -8.71 -1.75
N PHE A 61 0.36 -7.70 -1.67
CA PHE A 61 0.09 -6.98 -0.42
C PHE A 61 -0.45 -7.89 0.67
N LEU A 62 -1.48 -8.70 0.37
CA LEU A 62 -2.05 -9.64 1.35
C LEU A 62 -1.04 -10.69 1.80
N ALA A 63 -0.26 -11.27 0.89
CA ALA A 63 0.80 -12.22 1.22
C ALA A 63 1.88 -11.57 2.11
N SER A 64 2.28 -10.34 1.79
CA SER A 64 3.25 -9.58 2.60
C SER A 64 2.71 -9.27 3.99
N LEU A 65 1.41 -8.97 4.10
CA LEU A 65 0.75 -8.68 5.37
C LEU A 65 0.68 -9.92 6.27
N SER A 66 0.23 -11.05 5.73
CA SER A 66 0.18 -12.33 6.47
C SER A 66 1.58 -12.70 6.98
N PHE A 67 2.60 -12.62 6.11
CA PHE A 67 3.97 -12.88 6.53
C PHE A 67 4.44 -11.93 7.65
N ALA A 68 4.19 -10.63 7.52
CA ALA A 68 4.70 -9.61 8.44
C ALA A 68 3.89 -9.42 9.74
N LEU A 69 2.68 -9.95 9.84
CA LEU A 69 1.85 -9.83 11.05
C LEU A 69 1.60 -11.17 11.75
N GLU A 70 1.62 -12.28 11.02
CA GLU A 70 1.25 -13.59 11.57
C GLU A 70 2.45 -14.53 11.73
N LEU A 71 3.51 -14.36 10.92
CA LEU A 71 4.66 -15.27 10.87
C LEU A 71 5.99 -14.66 11.33
N SER A 72 6.06 -13.35 11.57
CA SER A 72 7.29 -12.63 11.95
C SER A 72 7.34 -12.22 13.42
#